data_AF-A0A7X9HD77-F1
#
_entry.id   AF-A0A7X9HD77-F1
#
_cell.length_a   1.000
_cell.length_b   1.000
_cell.length_c   1.000
_cell.angle_alpha   90.00
_cell.angle_beta   90.00
_cell.angle_gamma   90.00
#
_symmetry.space_group_name_H-M   'P 1'
#
loop_
_entity.id
_entity.type
_entity.pdbx_description
1 polymer ?
#
loop_
_entity_poly.entity_id
_entity_poly.type
_entity_poly.pdbx_seq_one_letter_code
_entity_poly.pdbx_strand_id
1 'polypeptide(L)'
;MDTAVRELFEETGLKTTKADLILIPEIYIADIERKDGITTFYHQNYYCKNFTGELKADFETIPEFINILDLKQYNLLPNIEKMVDDCQKYLAK
;
A
#
# COMPACT_ATOMS: atom_id res chain seq x y z
N MET A 1 9.14 12.72 10.20
CA MET A 1 8.33 12.53 8.99
C MET A 1 7.64 11.19 9.12
N ASP A 2 6.35 11.10 8.84
CA ASP A 2 5.59 9.84 8.96
C ASP A 2 6.06 8.88 7.85
N THR A 3 6.40 7.63 8.19
CA THR A 3 7.01 6.67 7.24
C THR A 3 6.14 6.50 6.01
N ALA A 4 4.83 6.34 6.16
CA ALA A 4 3.90 6.14 5.03
C ALA A 4 3.85 7.34 4.07
N VAL A 5 3.98 8.57 4.58
CA VAL A 5 4.02 9.79 3.73
C VAL A 5 5.31 9.83 2.90
N ARG A 6 6.44 9.42 3.49
CA ARG A 6 7.73 9.36 2.79
C ARG A 6 7.72 8.28 1.71
N GLU A 7 7.36 7.04 2.08
CA GLU A 7 7.38 5.90 1.15
C GLU A 7 6.47 6.16 -0.07
N LEU A 8 5.26 6.71 0.14
CA LEU A 8 4.37 7.05 -0.98
C LEU A 8 5.05 7.97 -1.99
N PHE A 9 5.78 8.99 -1.52
CA PHE A 9 6.47 9.92 -2.42
C PHE A 9 7.67 9.27 -3.11
N GLU A 10 8.46 8.46 -2.40
CA GLU A 10 9.65 7.81 -2.94
C GLU A 10 9.30 6.74 -3.98
N GLU A 11 8.28 5.91 -3.74
CA GLU A 11 7.90 4.82 -4.64
C GLU A 11 6.94 5.23 -5.78
N THR A 12 6.20 6.32 -5.62
CA THR A 12 5.16 6.70 -6.61
C THR A 12 5.30 8.10 -7.17
N GLY A 13 6.05 9.00 -6.52
CA GLY A 13 6.11 10.42 -6.84
C GLY A 13 4.91 11.24 -6.31
N LEU A 14 3.90 10.60 -5.72
CA LEU A 14 2.72 11.27 -5.18
C LEU A 14 2.99 11.86 -3.79
N LYS A 15 2.44 13.04 -3.55
CA LYS A 15 2.58 13.77 -2.28
C LYS A 15 1.27 13.75 -1.52
N THR A 16 1.33 13.44 -0.23
CA THR A 16 0.20 13.51 0.70
C THR A 16 0.63 14.14 2.03
N THR A 17 -0.32 14.33 2.95
CA THR A 17 -0.05 14.78 4.31
C THR A 17 -0.54 13.75 5.31
N LYS A 18 0.00 13.81 6.54
CA LYS A 18 -0.47 12.91 7.62
C LYS A 18 -1.97 13.09 7.92
N ALA A 19 -2.52 14.28 7.75
CA ALA A 19 -3.94 14.55 7.98
C ALA A 19 -4.84 13.85 6.94
N ASP A 20 -4.29 13.53 5.76
CA ASP A 20 -4.98 12.82 4.69
C ASP A 20 -4.79 11.30 4.77
N LEU A 21 -4.02 10.79 5.74
CA LEU A 21 -3.86 9.36 5.98
C LEU A 21 -4.76 8.89 7.12
N ILE A 22 -5.63 7.93 6.81
CA ILE A 22 -6.49 7.26 7.77
C ILE A 22 -5.91 5.88 8.05
N LEU A 23 -5.49 5.65 9.30
CA LEU A 23 -4.96 4.36 9.71
C LEU A 23 -6.05 3.29 9.67
N ILE A 24 -5.79 2.19 8.96
CA ILE A 24 -6.59 0.98 9.04
C ILE A 24 -6.14 0.19 10.29
N PRO A 25 -7.02 -0.12 11.25
CA PRO A 25 -6.61 -0.67 12.55
C PRO A 25 -5.93 -2.05 12.50
N GLU A 26 -6.20 -2.82 11.43
CA GLU A 26 -5.68 -4.17 11.29
C GLU A 26 -4.17 -4.17 10.97
N ILE A 27 -3.43 -5.04 11.65
CA ILE A 27 -2.03 -5.33 11.35
C ILE A 27 -1.98 -6.67 10.64
N TYR A 28 -1.41 -6.69 9.43
CA TYR A 28 -1.33 -7.88 8.60
C TYR A 28 0.02 -8.56 8.80
N ILE A 29 0.00 -9.87 8.97
CA ILE A 29 1.20 -10.68 9.24
C ILE A 29 1.33 -11.73 8.14
N ALA A 30 2.53 -11.87 7.59
CA ALA A 30 2.81 -12.88 6.57
C ALA A 30 4.26 -13.37 6.64
N ASP A 31 4.43 -14.68 6.47
CA ASP A 31 5.73 -15.28 6.24
C ASP A 31 6.02 -15.28 4.73
N ILE A 32 7.15 -14.69 4.33
CA ILE A 32 7.56 -14.57 2.93
C ILE A 32 8.89 -15.28 2.74
N GLU A 33 8.95 -16.18 1.75
CA GLU A 33 10.18 -16.86 1.35
C GLU A 33 11.10 -15.89 0.60
N ARG A 34 12.33 -15.75 1.10
CA ARG A 34 13.41 -14.94 0.51
C ARG A 34 14.59 -15.85 0.20
N LYS A 35 15.58 -15.32 -0.52
CA LYS A 35 16.78 -16.06 -0.93
C LYS A 35 17.57 -16.67 0.25
N ASP A 36 17.44 -16.07 1.43
CA ASP A 36 18.11 -16.40 2.68
C ASP A 36 17.20 -17.16 3.67
N GLY A 37 15.96 -17.46 3.30
CA GLY A 37 15.01 -18.23 4.12
C GLY A 37 13.66 -17.52 4.28
N ILE A 38 12.85 -18.01 5.22
CA ILE A 38 11.54 -17.44 5.52
C ILE A 38 11.70 -16.27 6.48
N THR A 39 11.11 -15.12 6.13
CA THR A 39 11.06 -13.93 6.98
C THR A 39 9.61 -13.55 7.27
N THR A 40 9.28 -13.32 8.54
CA THR A 40 7.97 -12.81 8.95
C THR A 40 7.90 -11.29 8.80
N PHE A 41 6.91 -10.80 8.07
CA PHE A 41 6.64 -9.38 7.86
C PHE A 41 5.37 -8.97 8.61
N TYR A 42 5.40 -7.76 9.16
CA TYR A 42 4.27 -7.08 9.78
C TYR A 42 3.98 -5.82 8.98
N HIS A 43 2.73 -5.66 8.54
CA HIS A 43 2.34 -4.56 7.67
C HIS A 43 1.16 -3.80 8.28
N GLN A 44 1.34 -2.48 8.45
CA GLN A 44 0.31 -1.54 8.87
C GLN A 44 -0.09 -0.69 7.66
N ASN A 45 -1.39 -0.58 7.39
CA ASN A 45 -1.91 0.07 6.19
C ASN A 45 -2.63 1.39 6.49
N TYR A 46 -2.56 2.34 5.54
CA TYR A 46 -3.25 3.62 5.62
C TYR A 46 -4.07 3.85 4.35
N TYR A 47 -5.30 4.36 4.51
CA TYR A 47 -6.05 4.92 3.40
C TYR A 47 -5.65 6.38 3.18
N CYS A 48 -5.15 6.69 1.99
CA CYS A 48 -4.80 8.04 1.58
C CYS A 48 -6.00 8.72 0.91
N LYS A 49 -6.63 9.67 1.60
CA LYS A 49 -7.84 10.37 1.14
C LYS A 49 -7.54 11.39 0.04
N ASN A 50 -6.45 12.14 0.20
CA ASN A 50 -6.03 13.16 -0.75
C ASN A 50 -4.55 13.03 -1.04
N PHE A 51 -4.19 13.20 -2.31
CA PHE A 51 -2.81 13.29 -2.76
C PHE A 51 -2.71 14.21 -3.97
N THR A 52 -1.49 14.63 -4.30
CA THR A 52 -1.19 15.49 -5.44
C THR A 52 0.10 15.03 -6.13
N GLY A 53 0.37 15.57 -7.31
CA GLY A 53 1.55 15.23 -8.11
C GLY A 53 1.22 14.29 -9.26
N GLU A 54 2.25 13.69 -9.82
CA GLU A 54 2.18 12.81 -10.97
C GLU A 54 2.94 11.54 -10.64
N LEU A 55 2.46 10.41 -11.18
CA LEU A 55 3.14 9.13 -11.06
C LEU A 55 4.53 9.22 -11.69
N LYS A 56 5.54 8.78 -10.96
CA LYS A 56 6.92 8.73 -11.43
C LYS A 56 7.47 7.34 -11.20
N ALA A 57 7.82 6.69 -12.29
CA ALA A 57 8.58 5.45 -12.23
C ALA A 57 10.06 5.74 -11.95
N ASP A 58 10.72 4.80 -11.31
CA ASP A 58 12.17 4.75 -11.19
C ASP A 58 12.69 3.37 -11.62
N PHE A 59 13.91 3.03 -11.19
CA PHE A 59 14.52 1.75 -11.54
C PHE A 59 14.02 0.57 -10.70
N GLU A 60 13.36 0.85 -9.56
CA GLU A 60 12.85 -0.17 -8.63
C GLU A 60 11.34 -0.37 -8.79
N THR A 61 10.61 0.69 -9.13
CA THR A 61 9.15 0.75 -9.06
C THR A 61 8.54 1.41 -10.30
N ILE A 62 7.44 0.82 -10.78
CA ILE A 62 6.60 1.38 -11.85
C ILE A 62 5.20 1.55 -11.26
N PRO A 63 4.86 2.74 -10.76
CA PRO A 63 3.56 2.97 -10.15
C PRO A 63 2.48 3.12 -11.23
N GLU A 64 1.30 2.58 -10.96
CA GLU A 64 0.14 2.64 -11.86
C GLU A 64 -1.17 2.78 -11.09
N PHE A 65 -2.13 3.48 -11.69
CA PHE A 65 -3.52 3.44 -11.22
C PHE A 65 -4.23 2.29 -11.91
N ILE A 66 -4.75 1.37 -11.12
CA ILE A 66 -5.50 0.21 -11.60
C ILE A 66 -6.97 0.31 -11.21
N ASN A 67 -7.85 -0.33 -11.98
CA ASN A 67 -9.20 -0.57 -11.50
C ASN A 67 -9.13 -1.60 -10.36
N ILE A 68 -9.84 -1.34 -9.27
CA ILE A 68 -9.86 -2.25 -8.12
C ILE A 68 -10.38 -3.65 -8.47
N LEU A 69 -11.23 -3.76 -9.50
CA LEU A 69 -11.73 -5.04 -9.99
C LEU A 69 -10.63 -5.86 -10.70
N ASP A 70 -9.59 -5.20 -11.20
CA ASP A 70 -8.46 -5.84 -11.89
C ASP A 70 -7.37 -6.29 -10.92
N LEU A 71 -7.47 -5.96 -9.63
CA LEU A 71 -6.46 -6.29 -8.61
C LEU A 71 -6.08 -7.78 -8.59
N LYS A 72 -7.06 -8.67 -8.79
CA LYS A 72 -6.87 -10.13 -8.78
C LYS A 72 -6.08 -10.68 -9.96
N GLN A 73 -5.83 -9.86 -10.98
CA GLN A 73 -5.06 -10.24 -12.15
C GLN A 73 -3.55 -10.18 -11.88
N TYR A 74 -3.13 -9.52 -10.79
CA TYR A 74 -1.74 -9.35 -10.41
C TYR A 74 -1.25 -10.48 -9.51
N ASN A 75 0.06 -10.77 -9.58
CA ASN A 75 0.72 -11.67 -8.64
C ASN A 75 1.05 -10.92 -7.35
N LEU A 76 0.10 -10.88 -6.43
CA LEU A 76 0.19 -10.10 -5.20
C LEU A 76 0.93 -10.84 -4.10
N LEU A 77 1.60 -10.06 -3.24
CA LEU A 77 2.08 -10.58 -1.96
C LEU A 77 0.89 -10.98 -1.06
N PRO A 78 1.15 -11.81 -0.03
CA PRO A 78 0.11 -12.19 0.92
C PRO A 78 -0.60 -10.97 1.53
N ASN A 79 -1.88 -11.13 1.83
CA ASN A 79 -2.75 -10.14 2.47
C ASN A 79 -3.12 -8.89 1.65
N ILE A 80 -2.49 -8.60 0.50
CA ILE A 80 -2.77 -7.36 -0.25
C ILE A 80 -4.25 -7.25 -0.67
N GLU A 81 -4.86 -8.33 -1.20
CA GLU A 81 -6.29 -8.31 -1.54
C GLU A 81 -7.17 -8.03 -0.31
N LYS A 82 -6.86 -8.69 0.81
CA LYS A 82 -7.58 -8.52 2.08
C LYS A 82 -7.44 -7.09 2.59
N MET A 83 -6.24 -6.52 2.52
CA MET A 83 -5.97 -5.14 2.94
C MET A 83 -6.80 -4.12 2.16
N VAL A 84 -6.92 -4.32 0.84
CA VAL A 84 -7.73 -3.46 -0.03
C VAL A 84 -9.21 -3.60 0.31
N ASP A 85 -9.72 -4.82 0.47
CA ASP A 85 -11.12 -5.08 0.84
C ASP A 85 -11.49 -4.52 2.23
N ASP A 86 -10.64 -4.75 3.24
CA ASP A 86 -10.83 -4.20 4.59
C ASP A 86 -10.83 -2.67 4.57
N CYS A 87 -9.98 -2.05 3.75
CA CYS A 87 -9.95 -0.61 3.54
C CYS A 87 -11.27 -0.09 2.94
N GLN A 88 -11.77 -0.73 1.88
CA GLN A 88 -13.07 -0.37 1.30
C GLN A 88 -14.22 -0.51 2.31
N LYS A 89 -14.25 -1.60 3.08
CA LYS A 89 -15.25 -1.83 4.13
C LYS A 89 -15.16 -0.83 5.27
N TYR A 90 -13.97 -0.36 5.61
CA TYR A 90 -13.78 0.65 6.64
C TYR A 90 -14.37 2.00 6.21
N LEU A 91 -14.21 2.37 4.95
CA LEU A 91 -14.71 3.64 4.39
C LEU A 91 -16.21 3.65 4.09
N ALA A 92 -16.83 2.47 3.96
CA ALA A 92 -18.26 2.34 3.73
C ALA A 92 -19.11 2.46 5.01
N LYS A 93 -18.48 2.61 6.18
CA LYS A 93 -19.12 2.79 7.49
C LYS A 93 -19.34 4.27 7.79
#